data_AF-A0A2D6RGN1-F1
#
_entry.id   AF-A0A2D6RGN1-F1
#
_cell.length_a   1.000
_cell.length_b   1.000
_cell.length_c   1.000
_cell.angle_alpha   90.00
_cell.angle_beta   90.00
_cell.angle_gamma   90.00
#
_symmetry.space_group_name_H-M   'P 1'
#
loop_
_entity.id
_entity.type
_entity.pdbx_description
1 polymer ?
#
loop_
_entity_poly.entity_id
_entity_poly.type
_entity_poly.pdbx_seq_one_letter_code
_entity_poly.pdbx_strand_id
1 'polypeptide(L)'
;VVMASGFIVMFFAAQYAASGLKVAPYWLVATYFLHTVGELCLSPVALSAVSKLSPRRFAGQMMGVFVLTYSIGNIISGLLAGNFDPNNVSEMPNLYIQISLFSIGIGIVILLLSLKSRIWENLPEDDAEEAKPVGKAATA
;
A
#
# COMPACT_ATOMS: atom_id res chain seq x y z
N VAL A 1 -4.84 -3.35 -0.47
CA VAL A 1 -5.78 -4.26 -1.15
C VAL A 1 -7.00 -4.59 -0.29
N VAL A 2 -6.86 -5.17 0.92
CA VAL A 2 -8.01 -5.47 1.81
C VAL A 2 -8.84 -4.22 2.15
N MET A 3 -8.18 -3.10 2.49
CA MET A 3 -8.84 -1.80 2.66
C MET A 3 -9.60 -1.35 1.40
N ALA A 4 -8.97 -1.50 0.23
CA ALA A 4 -9.56 -1.09 -1.04
C ALA A 4 -10.83 -1.89 -1.39
N SER A 5 -10.92 -3.16 -0.98
CA SER A 5 -12.16 -3.92 -1.08
C SER A 5 -13.30 -3.37 -0.21
N GLY A 6 -13.01 -2.75 0.93
CA GLY A 6 -14.01 -2.02 1.73
C GLY A 6 -14.64 -0.86 0.95
N PHE A 7 -13.84 -0.12 0.17
CA PHE A 7 -14.35 0.93 -0.71
C PHE A 7 -15.20 0.38 -1.88
N ILE A 8 -14.93 -0.83 -2.37
CA ILE A 8 -15.78 -1.50 -3.38
C ILE A 8 -17.14 -1.85 -2.78
N VAL A 9 -17.18 -2.30 -1.52
CA VAL A 9 -18.43 -2.55 -0.80
C VAL A 9 -19.25 -1.24 -0.68
N MET A 10 -18.59 -0.13 -0.38
CA MET A 10 -19.23 1.20 -0.35
C MET A 10 -19.68 1.69 -1.72
N PHE A 11 -18.98 1.35 -2.81
CA PHE A 11 -19.42 1.67 -4.16
C PHE A 11 -20.81 1.09 -4.47
N PHE A 12 -21.01 -0.19 -4.18
CA PHE A 12 -22.32 -0.83 -4.36
C PHE A 12 -23.38 -0.21 -3.45
N ALA A 13 -23.05 0.02 -2.18
CA ALA A 13 -23.96 0.71 -1.24
C ALA A 13 -24.37 2.10 -1.75
N ALA A 14 -23.43 2.88 -2.29
CA ALA A 14 -23.68 4.20 -2.83
C ALA A 14 -24.54 4.18 -4.10
N GLN A 15 -24.42 3.15 -4.96
CA GLN A 15 -25.32 2.99 -6.10
C GLN A 15 -26.77 2.77 -5.65
N TYR A 16 -26.99 1.94 -4.63
CA TYR A 16 -28.32 1.76 -4.05
C TYR A 16 -28.85 3.06 -3.45
N ALA A 17 -28.02 3.84 -2.74
CA ALA A 17 -28.41 5.15 -2.22
C ALA A 17 -28.78 6.15 -3.34
N ALA A 18 -27.96 6.21 -4.40
CA ALA A 18 -28.19 7.09 -5.54
C ALA A 18 -29.46 6.73 -6.32
N SER A 19 -29.90 5.47 -6.30
CA SER A 19 -31.18 5.03 -6.86
C SER A 19 -32.41 5.41 -6.03
N GLY A 20 -32.23 6.11 -4.90
CA GLY A 20 -33.30 6.53 -4.00
C GLY A 20 -33.77 5.45 -3.01
N LEU A 21 -33.09 4.29 -2.97
CA LEU A 21 -33.39 3.21 -2.04
C LEU A 21 -32.70 3.45 -0.68
N LYS A 22 -33.39 3.06 0.40
CA LYS A 22 -32.80 3.07 1.75
C LYS A 22 -31.73 1.99 1.84
N VAL A 23 -30.51 2.38 2.17
CA VAL A 23 -29.38 1.46 2.32
C VAL A 23 -29.32 0.92 3.75
N ALA A 24 -29.20 -0.40 3.90
CA ALA A 24 -29.10 -1.04 5.20
C ALA A 24 -27.74 -0.75 5.87
N PRO A 25 -27.68 -0.62 7.22
CA PRO A 25 -26.43 -0.36 7.94
C PRO A 25 -25.41 -1.51 7.85
N TYR A 26 -25.84 -2.70 7.41
CA TYR A 26 -24.95 -3.86 7.22
C TYR A 26 -23.78 -3.56 6.26
N TRP A 27 -23.98 -2.71 5.25
CA TRP A 27 -22.91 -2.29 4.33
C TRP A 27 -21.78 -1.58 5.07
N LEU A 28 -22.10 -0.71 6.04
CA LEU A 28 -21.09 -0.07 6.88
C LEU A 28 -20.37 -1.07 7.77
N VAL A 29 -21.11 -2.00 8.39
CA VAL A 29 -20.50 -3.05 9.23
C VAL A 29 -19.47 -3.86 8.44
N ALA A 30 -19.80 -4.24 7.21
CA ALA A 30 -18.89 -4.96 6.32
C ALA A 30 -17.65 -4.11 5.95
N THR A 31 -17.84 -2.84 5.60
CA THR A 31 -16.73 -1.92 5.28
C THR A 31 -15.79 -1.72 6.48
N TYR A 32 -16.34 -1.43 7.67
CA TYR A 32 -15.54 -1.27 8.87
C TYR A 32 -14.80 -2.56 9.24
N PHE A 33 -15.46 -3.72 9.12
CA PHE A 33 -14.79 -5.00 9.35
C PHE A 33 -13.57 -5.19 8.43
N LEU A 34 -13.73 -4.97 7.12
CA LEU A 34 -12.63 -5.07 6.16
C LEU A 34 -11.52 -4.06 6.46
N HIS A 35 -11.89 -2.84 6.84
CA HIS A 35 -10.92 -1.82 7.20
C HIS A 35 -10.13 -2.22 8.45
N THR A 36 -10.81 -2.60 9.52
CA THR A 36 -10.16 -3.03 10.76
C THR A 36 -9.21 -4.20 10.52
N VAL A 37 -9.59 -5.19 9.71
CA VAL A 37 -8.70 -6.30 9.35
C VAL A 37 -7.43 -5.79 8.65
N GLY A 38 -7.56 -4.85 7.70
CA GLY A 38 -6.41 -4.23 7.06
C GLY A 38 -5.51 -3.46 8.04
N GLU A 39 -6.10 -2.76 9.00
CA GLU A 39 -5.40 -1.96 10.01
C GLU A 39 -4.63 -2.82 11.01
N LEU A 40 -5.22 -3.95 11.41
CA LEU A 40 -4.59 -4.93 12.29
C LEU A 40 -3.34 -5.55 11.65
N CYS A 41 -3.30 -5.70 10.33
CA CYS A 41 -2.11 -6.15 9.62
C CYS A 41 -1.05 -5.04 9.47
N LEU A 42 -1.48 -3.80 9.25
CA LEU A 42 -0.57 -2.70 8.92
C LEU A 42 0.10 -2.11 10.16
N SER A 43 -0.66 -1.84 11.22
CA SER A 43 -0.16 -1.17 12.44
C SER A 43 1.04 -1.86 13.13
N PRO A 44 1.06 -3.19 13.38
CA PRO A 44 2.22 -3.83 14.01
C PRO A 44 3.43 -3.91 13.07
N VAL A 45 3.21 -4.11 11.77
CA VAL A 45 4.28 -4.23 10.77
C VAL A 45 4.98 -2.89 10.57
N ALA A 46 4.22 -1.81 10.43
CA ALA A 46 4.78 -0.49 10.18
C ALA A 46 5.61 0.01 11.37
N LEU A 47 5.09 -0.12 12.61
CA LEU A 47 5.82 0.30 13.80
C LEU A 47 7.04 -0.59 14.07
N SER A 48 6.96 -1.90 13.80
CA SER A 48 8.11 -2.79 13.88
C SER A 48 9.20 -2.44 12.85
N ALA A 49 8.84 -2.00 11.65
CA ALA A 49 9.81 -1.60 10.64
C ALA A 49 10.55 -0.33 11.05
N VAL A 50 9.81 0.69 11.53
CA VAL A 50 10.40 1.94 12.02
C VAL A 50 11.38 1.66 13.16
N SER A 51 10.97 0.89 14.16
CA SER A 51 11.85 0.58 15.30
C SER A 51 13.08 -0.25 14.95
N LYS A 52 12.98 -1.24 14.04
CA LYS A 52 14.11 -2.09 13.64
C LYS A 52 15.10 -1.40 12.70
N LEU A 53 14.62 -0.55 11.81
CA LEU A 53 15.46 0.13 10.80
C LEU A 53 15.99 1.49 11.29
N SER A 54 15.52 1.98 12.45
CA SER A 54 15.96 3.26 13.00
C SER A 54 17.38 3.20 13.57
N PRO A 55 18.27 4.13 13.17
CA PRO A 55 19.54 4.33 13.86
C PRO A 55 19.30 4.81 15.30
N ARG A 56 20.04 4.26 16.28
CA ARG A 56 19.88 4.59 17.72
C ARG A 56 19.93 6.10 18.01
N ARG A 57 20.72 6.85 17.25
CA ARG A 57 20.86 8.31 17.39
C ARG A 57 19.65 9.10 16.85
N PHE A 58 18.89 8.54 15.92
CA PHE A 58 17.83 9.22 15.18
C PHE A 58 16.45 8.59 15.36
N ALA A 59 16.25 7.77 16.39
CA ALA A 59 14.99 7.07 16.63
C ALA A 59 13.78 8.02 16.71
N GLY A 60 13.92 9.17 17.39
CA GLY A 60 12.86 10.19 17.46
C GLY A 60 12.57 10.85 16.11
N GLN A 61 13.58 11.05 15.26
CA GLN A 61 13.41 11.62 13.92
C GLN A 61 12.70 10.62 12.98
N MET A 62 13.06 9.34 13.05
CA MET A 62 12.40 8.28 12.27
C MET A 62 10.94 8.10 12.67
N MET A 63 10.61 8.24 13.95
CA MET A 63 9.22 8.30 14.40
C MET A 63 8.49 9.54 13.86
N GLY A 64 9.19 10.68 13.76
CA GLY A 64 8.68 11.87 13.07
C GLY A 64 8.35 11.63 11.60
N VAL A 65 9.22 10.92 10.87
CA VAL A 65 8.99 10.52 9.46
C VAL A 65 7.80 9.56 9.34
N PHE A 66 7.65 8.63 10.29
CA PHE A 66 6.50 7.75 10.37
C PHE A 66 5.19 8.52 10.52
N VAL A 67 5.12 9.48 11.44
CA VAL A 67 3.94 10.34 11.62
C VAL A 67 3.70 11.25 10.42
N LEU A 68 4.78 11.76 9.81
CA LEU A 68 4.69 12.59 8.59
C LEU A 68 4.01 11.84 7.45
N THR A 69 4.26 10.53 7.32
CA THR A 69 3.61 9.68 6.31
C THR A 69 2.09 9.67 6.48
N TYR A 70 1.57 9.60 7.71
CA TYR A 70 0.13 9.70 7.96
C TYR A 70 -0.42 11.09 7.63
N SER A 71 0.33 12.15 7.94
CA SER A 71 -0.08 13.53 7.60
C SER A 71 -0.24 13.71 6.08
N ILE A 72 0.74 13.25 5.30
CA ILE A 72 0.68 13.28 3.84
C ILE A 72 -0.50 12.44 3.34
N GLY A 73 -0.73 11.26 3.90
CA GLY A 73 -1.88 10.42 3.58
C GLY A 73 -3.22 11.12 3.81
N ASN A 74 -3.37 11.83 4.93
CA ASN A 74 -4.55 12.60 5.25
C ASN A 74 -4.76 13.78 4.29
N ILE A 75 -3.69 14.47 3.88
CA ILE A 75 -3.78 15.56 2.88
C ILE A 75 -4.27 15.00 1.55
N ILE A 76 -3.69 13.89 1.08
CA ILE A 76 -4.11 13.24 -0.18
C ILE A 76 -5.57 12.80 -0.09
N SER A 77 -5.97 12.20 1.04
CA SER A 77 -7.36 11.82 1.28
C SER A 77 -8.31 13.02 1.26
N GLY A 78 -7.90 14.14 1.86
CA GLY A 78 -8.67 15.39 1.87
C GLY A 78 -8.80 16.00 0.48
N LEU A 79 -7.75 15.96 -0.33
CA LEU A 79 -7.81 16.43 -1.73
C LEU A 79 -8.72 15.54 -2.60
N LEU A 80 -8.66 14.22 -2.39
CA LEU A 80 -9.53 13.28 -3.09
C LEU A 80 -11.00 13.45 -2.70
N ALA A 81 -11.30 13.66 -1.42
CA ALA A 81 -12.68 13.81 -0.94
C ALA A 81 -13.23 15.24 -1.11
N GLY A 82 -12.38 16.26 -1.07
CA GLY A 82 -12.79 17.68 -1.02
C GLY A 82 -13.31 18.25 -2.34
N ASN A 83 -13.15 17.54 -3.45
CA ASN A 83 -13.69 17.95 -4.76
C ASN A 83 -15.14 17.49 -5.01
N PHE A 84 -15.75 16.75 -4.07
CA PHE A 84 -17.08 16.19 -4.23
C PHE A 84 -18.10 16.93 -3.36
N ASP A 85 -19.30 17.19 -3.90
CA ASP A 85 -20.39 17.83 -3.16
C ASP A 85 -21.12 16.78 -2.29
N PRO A 86 -21.13 16.92 -0.95
CA PRO A 86 -21.84 16.00 -0.06
C PRO A 86 -23.35 15.93 -0.31
N ASN A 87 -23.93 16.97 -0.91
CA ASN A 87 -25.37 17.02 -1.20
C ASN A 87 -25.73 16.27 -2.48
N ASN A 88 -24.74 15.98 -3.35
CA ASN A 88 -24.98 15.26 -4.59
C ASN A 88 -24.69 13.76 -4.44
N VAL A 89 -25.69 13.02 -3.94
CA VAL A 89 -25.59 11.57 -3.68
C VAL A 89 -25.21 10.77 -4.95
N SER A 90 -25.49 11.31 -6.13
CA SER A 90 -25.16 10.68 -7.42
C SER A 90 -23.66 10.60 -7.70
N GLU A 91 -22.84 11.43 -7.07
CA GLU A 91 -21.38 11.46 -7.26
C GLU A 91 -20.63 10.52 -6.30
N MET A 92 -21.25 10.13 -5.18
CA MET A 92 -20.62 9.26 -4.17
C MET A 92 -20.09 7.92 -4.71
N PRO A 93 -20.80 7.21 -5.62
CA PRO A 93 -20.25 5.99 -6.22
C PRO A 93 -18.92 6.27 -6.95
N ASN A 94 -18.84 7.37 -7.71
CA ASN A 94 -17.64 7.70 -8.47
C ASN A 94 -16.44 7.96 -7.54
N LEU A 95 -16.66 8.64 -6.42
CA LEU A 95 -15.65 8.84 -5.38
C LEU A 95 -15.11 7.50 -4.84
N TYR A 96 -16.00 6.58 -4.45
CA TYR A 96 -15.58 5.31 -3.84
C TYR A 96 -14.80 4.41 -4.82
N ILE A 97 -15.20 4.35 -6.09
CA ILE A 97 -14.47 3.57 -7.09
C ILE A 97 -13.11 4.19 -7.41
N GLN A 98 -13.01 5.53 -7.46
CA GLN A 98 -11.75 6.23 -7.69
C GLN A 98 -10.75 5.96 -6.56
N ILE A 99 -11.18 6.03 -5.29
CA ILE A 99 -10.33 5.70 -4.13
C ILE A 99 -9.89 4.23 -4.19
N SER A 100 -10.81 3.32 -4.51
CA SER A 100 -10.49 1.89 -4.60
C SER A 100 -9.46 1.60 -5.70
N LEU A 101 -9.66 2.13 -6.91
CA LEU A 101 -8.74 1.97 -8.04
C LEU A 101 -7.37 2.56 -7.75
N PHE A 102 -7.31 3.74 -7.15
CA PHE A 102 -6.05 4.36 -6.76
C PHE A 102 -5.28 3.49 -5.75
N SER A 103 -5.97 2.98 -4.72
CA SER A 103 -5.37 2.12 -3.69
C SER A 103 -4.92 0.76 -4.26
N ILE A 104 -5.71 0.13 -5.13
CA ILE A 104 -5.34 -1.12 -5.81
C ILE A 104 -4.17 -0.88 -6.76
N GLY A 105 -4.18 0.21 -7.52
CA GLY A 105 -3.10 0.59 -8.43
C GLY A 105 -1.76 0.70 -7.72
N ILE A 106 -1.71 1.40 -6.57
CA ILE A 106 -0.49 1.47 -5.74
C ILE A 106 -0.06 0.07 -5.28
N GLY A 107 -1.02 -0.76 -4.83
CA GLY A 107 -0.74 -2.13 -4.42
C GLY A 107 -0.13 -2.98 -5.54
N ILE A 108 -0.64 -2.84 -6.77
CA ILE A 108 -0.12 -3.54 -7.95
C ILE A 108 1.28 -3.05 -8.30
N VAL A 109 1.52 -1.73 -8.28
CA VAL A 109 2.86 -1.16 -8.57
C VAL A 109 3.89 -1.70 -7.57
N ILE A 110 3.57 -1.72 -6.28
CA ILE A 110 4.45 -2.30 -5.25
C ILE A 110 4.68 -3.79 -5.49
N LEU A 111 3.64 -4.54 -5.87
CA LEU A 111 3.77 -5.96 -6.19
C LEU A 111 4.70 -6.19 -7.39
N LEU A 112 4.54 -5.41 -8.47
CA LEU A 112 5.39 -5.50 -9.65
C LEU A 112 6.85 -5.15 -9.35
N LEU A 113 7.09 -4.12 -8.54
CA LEU A 113 8.44 -3.78 -8.08
C LEU A 113 9.04 -4.88 -7.21
N SER A 114 8.24 -5.50 -6.33
CA SER A 114 8.67 -6.62 -5.50
C SER A 114 8.99 -7.88 -6.33
N LEU A 115 8.20 -8.19 -7.36
CA LEU A 115 8.50 -9.27 -8.29
C LEU A 115 9.78 -8.97 -9.06
N LYS A 116 9.95 -7.73 -9.55
CA LYS A 116 11.18 -7.32 -10.23
C LYS A 116 12.38 -7.41 -9.29
N SER A 117 12.31 -6.95 -8.05
CA SER A 117 13.44 -7.05 -7.12
C SER A 117 13.80 -8.51 -6.83
N ARG A 118 12.81 -9.39 -6.66
CA ARG A 118 13.03 -10.82 -6.41
C ARG A 118 13.72 -11.53 -7.59
N ILE A 119 13.53 -11.03 -8.82
CA ILE A 119 14.23 -11.53 -10.01
C ILE A 119 15.72 -11.17 -9.99
N TRP A 120 16.11 -10.02 -9.42
CA TRP A 120 17.51 -9.56 -9.41
C TRP A 120 18.31 -10.24 -8.31
N GLU A 121 17.64 -10.57 -7.21
CA GLU A 121 18.22 -11.35 -6.11
C GLU A 121 18.46 -12.82 -6.49
N ASN A 122 17.76 -13.32 -7.52
CA ASN A 122 17.90 -14.67 -8.06
C ASN A 122 18.92 -14.78 -9.21
N LEU A 123 19.74 -13.75 -9.46
CA LEU A 123 20.90 -13.92 -10.33
C LEU A 123 21.94 -14.75 -9.57
N PRO A 124 22.29 -15.96 -10.04
CA PRO A 124 23.50 -16.60 -9.57
C PRO A 124 24.65 -15.63 -9.86
N GLU A 125 25.42 -15.28 -8.83
CA GLU A 125 26.81 -14.90 -9.06
C GLU A 125 27.48 -16.14 -9.64
N ASP A 126 27.44 -16.29 -10.96
CA ASP A 126 28.29 -17.25 -11.64
C ASP A 126 28.89 -16.59 -12.89
N ASP A 127 30.11 -17.00 -13.20
CA ASP A 127 30.90 -16.62 -14.39
C ASP A 127 31.94 -15.49 -14.24
N ALA A 128 32.70 -15.43 -13.13
CA ALA A 128 33.96 -14.66 -13.13
C ALA A 128 35.09 -15.17 -12.22
N GLU A 129 35.29 -16.48 -12.02
CA GLU A 129 36.62 -16.96 -11.56
C GLU A 129 37.04 -18.37 -11.99
N GLU A 130 36.27 -19.07 -12.84
CA GLU A 130 36.67 -20.35 -13.44
C GLU A 130 36.97 -20.22 -14.94
N ALA A 131 38.04 -19.49 -15.27
CA ALA A 131 38.69 -19.59 -16.59
C ALA A 131 40.21 -19.38 -16.45
N LYS A 132 40.91 -20.38 -15.93
CA LYS A 132 42.37 -20.57 -16.15
C LYS A 132 42.62 -20.83 -17.65
N PRO A 133 43.80 -20.50 -18.25
CA PRO A 133 44.96 -21.35 -17.98
C PRO A 133 46.39 -20.78 -18.21
N VAL A 134 47.35 -21.60 -17.74
CA VAL A 134 48.80 -21.75 -18.07
C VAL A 134 49.81 -20.67 -17.68
N GLY A 135 50.66 -21.02 -16.71
CA GLY A 135 52.02 -20.48 -16.52
C GLY A 135 52.91 -21.54 -15.89
N LYS A 136 53.66 -22.26 -16.73
CA LYS A 136 54.63 -23.30 -16.37
C LYS A 136 55.96 -22.63 -15.99
N ALA A 137 56.65 -23.20 -14.99
CA ALA A 137 58.09 -23.13 -14.70
C ALA A 137 58.71 -21.85 -14.08
N ALA A 138 59.37 -22.04 -12.93
CA ALA A 138 60.70 -21.51 -12.51
C ALA A 138 60.79 -21.58 -10.97
N THR A 139 61.34 -22.66 -10.39
CA THR A 139 62.75 -22.79 -9.94
C THR A 139 63.15 -21.91 -8.74
N ALA A 140 63.41 -22.59 -7.62
CA ALA A 140 64.62 -22.51 -6.76
C ALA A 140 64.26 -22.50 -5.28
#